data_AF-A0A0N4Z3P0-F1
#
_entry.id   AF-A0A0N4Z3P0-F1
#
_cell.length_a   1.000
_cell.length_b   1.000
_cell.length_c   1.000
_cell.angle_alpha   90.00
_cell.angle_beta   90.00
_cell.angle_gamma   90.00
#
_symmetry.space_group_name_H-M   'P 1'
#
loop_
_entity.id
_entity.type
_entity.pdbx_description
1 polymer ?
#
loop_
_entity_poly.entity_id
_entity_poly.type
_entity_poly.pdbx_seq_one_letter_code
_entity_poly.pdbx_strand_id
1 'polypeptide(L)'
;MTVSENNLALSLLGFSTVKEKIVEEAGIAYEVNIIRDKLCLKKCTLPVYRQQSIESLDDISGEEEIDHSHLYDEDDENYRRMMLSLEPNDWKNFDHYKVLGLSKLRWRATAGDIKNAYRRKVLIYHPDKSKKSTGLSKKELEIIFGCIQKSYELMGDTIEKRRSYDSIDPEFDEDLPSEKSINSENIFKVLGKVFERNARFSKKPKVPHFGDMSSSREEVERFYDFWLHFESWREFSYLDEEDSSKGEDRYERREIERMNKVKRDKMKKEDSKRYSTLVEMAYNKDPRLVIFKEEDKKKKQEEKERRKKEAERKREEERIRFEAECAEYKRQEAERKRKEEEEKKRLEAEKSKVETAQTISTAWTPEEIELLVKATRLMPPGTSERWKQVSDYINTHKKDKSFVRTTKDVLKYIKEKSSQPTQKAQPKANENEAPINNDAKVEVDEWTKEEQKALETALRTYSAKEDDRWDKIAAAVGTKNKKECVKRYKDLVSRIKAKKAT
;
A
#
# COMPACT_ATOMS: atom_id res chain seq x y z
N MET A 1 -54.54 73.71 38.65
CA MET A 1 -54.55 72.39 37.97
C MET A 1 -55.74 71.60 38.45
N THR A 2 -56.50 71.01 37.53
CA THR A 2 -57.67 70.19 37.88
C THR A 2 -57.21 68.83 38.44
N VAL A 3 -58.08 68.12 39.17
CA VAL A 3 -57.78 66.77 39.73
C VAL A 3 -57.32 65.78 38.64
N SER A 4 -57.71 66.02 37.38
CA SER A 4 -57.26 65.27 36.20
C SER A 4 -55.79 65.48 35.84
N GLU A 5 -55.23 66.68 36.07
CA GLU A 5 -53.83 66.99 35.73
C GLU A 5 -52.86 66.43 36.77
N ASN A 6 -53.28 66.34 38.04
CA ASN A 6 -52.48 65.74 39.11
C ASN A 6 -52.36 64.21 38.96
N ASN A 7 -53.40 63.53 38.46
CA ASN A 7 -53.35 62.09 38.19
C ASN A 7 -52.45 61.76 36.99
N LEU A 8 -52.41 62.63 35.97
CA LEU A 8 -51.47 62.48 34.84
C LEU A 8 -50.01 62.68 35.30
N ALA A 9 -49.77 63.66 36.18
CA ALA A 9 -48.45 63.92 36.75
C ALA A 9 -47.92 62.78 37.65
N LEU A 10 -48.79 62.15 38.45
CA LEU A 10 -48.43 60.95 39.23
C LEU A 10 -48.14 59.74 38.34
N SER A 11 -48.81 59.61 37.19
CA SER A 11 -48.57 58.49 36.26
C SER A 11 -47.25 58.59 35.48
N LEU A 12 -46.75 59.82 35.25
CA LEU A 12 -45.49 60.08 34.54
C LEU A 12 -44.25 60.06 35.44
N LEU A 13 -44.38 60.43 36.73
CA LEU A 13 -43.25 60.40 37.67
C LEU A 13 -43.06 59.06 38.41
N GLY A 14 -44.04 58.16 38.39
CA GLY A 14 -44.03 56.91 39.16
C GLY A 14 -43.10 55.79 38.66
N PHE A 15 -42.48 55.93 37.48
CA PHE A 15 -41.71 54.85 36.85
C PHE A 15 -40.29 55.21 36.41
N SER A 16 -39.70 56.31 36.87
CA SER A 16 -38.27 56.57 36.64
C SER A 16 -37.45 56.12 37.84
N THR A 17 -37.11 54.83 37.89
CA THR A 17 -36.01 54.37 38.74
C THR A 17 -34.71 54.63 38.00
N VAL A 18 -34.11 55.81 38.21
CA VAL A 18 -32.72 56.04 37.83
C VAL A 18 -31.87 55.16 38.74
N LYS A 19 -31.60 53.93 38.33
CA LYS A 19 -30.57 53.09 38.94
C LYS A 19 -29.22 53.71 38.57
N GLU A 20 -28.67 54.56 39.44
CA GLU A 20 -27.26 54.92 39.34
C GLU A 20 -26.42 53.65 39.49
N LYS A 21 -25.72 53.29 38.41
CA LYS A 21 -24.90 52.10 38.36
C LYS A 21 -23.56 52.40 39.00
N ILE A 22 -23.38 52.00 40.25
CA ILE A 22 -22.06 52.03 40.92
C ILE A 22 -21.20 50.93 40.27
N VAL A 23 -20.09 51.31 39.65
CA VAL A 23 -19.12 50.39 39.02
C VAL A 23 -17.93 50.25 39.97
N GLU A 24 -17.74 49.06 40.54
CA GLU A 24 -16.58 48.73 41.37
C GLU A 24 -15.48 48.07 40.53
N GLU A 25 -14.23 48.23 40.97
CA GLU A 25 -13.04 47.64 40.32
C GLU A 25 -13.01 46.12 40.53
N ALA A 26 -12.61 45.37 39.50
CA ALA A 26 -12.70 43.91 39.53
C ALA A 26 -11.67 43.32 40.52
N GLY A 27 -12.13 42.45 41.43
CA GLY A 27 -11.24 41.80 42.40
C GLY A 27 -10.21 40.87 41.75
N ILE A 28 -9.06 40.70 42.42
CA ILE A 28 -7.89 39.91 41.95
C ILE A 28 -8.27 38.52 41.41
N ALA A 29 -9.25 37.85 42.02
CA ALA A 29 -9.72 36.53 41.58
C ALA A 29 -10.35 36.54 40.17
N TYR A 30 -11.03 37.63 39.80
CA TYR A 30 -11.64 37.81 38.49
C TYR A 30 -10.57 37.99 37.40
N GLU A 31 -9.55 38.79 37.68
CA GLU A 31 -8.44 39.04 36.76
C GLU A 31 -7.63 37.77 36.47
N VAL A 32 -7.35 36.97 37.51
CA VAL A 32 -6.62 35.70 37.37
C VAL A 32 -7.38 34.68 36.51
N ASN A 33 -8.71 34.63 36.63
CA ASN A 33 -9.53 33.75 35.79
C ASN A 33 -9.54 34.21 34.31
N ILE A 34 -9.63 35.52 34.06
CA ILE A 34 -9.54 36.10 32.71
C ILE A 34 -8.21 35.76 32.04
N ILE A 35 -7.10 35.85 32.78
CA ILE A 35 -5.76 35.53 32.27
C ILE A 35 -5.66 34.04 31.94
N ARG A 36 -6.16 33.15 32.82
CA ARG A 36 -6.19 31.71 32.60
C ARG A 36 -6.99 31.34 31.34
N ASP A 37 -8.17 31.92 31.17
CA ASP A 37 -9.06 31.62 30.05
C ASP A 37 -8.50 32.12 28.71
N LYS A 38 -7.81 33.27 28.71
CA LYS A 38 -7.08 33.77 27.53
C LYS A 38 -5.91 32.87 27.14
N LEU A 39 -5.10 32.43 28.12
CA LEU A 39 -3.89 31.65 27.88
C LEU A 39 -4.18 30.19 27.49
N CYS A 40 -5.12 29.53 28.17
CA CYS A 40 -5.36 28.10 27.99
C CYS A 40 -6.41 27.79 26.92
N LEU A 41 -7.45 28.63 26.77
CA LEU A 41 -8.63 28.28 25.97
C LEU A 41 -8.81 29.14 24.72
N LYS A 42 -7.98 30.20 24.52
CA LYS A 42 -8.15 31.21 23.46
C LYS A 42 -9.58 31.77 23.39
N LYS A 43 -10.29 31.80 24.52
CA LYS A 43 -11.67 32.33 24.60
C LYS A 43 -11.64 33.83 24.84
N CYS A 44 -12.60 34.55 24.25
CA CYS A 44 -12.82 35.96 24.54
C CYS A 44 -13.37 36.09 25.97
N THR A 45 -12.71 36.88 26.82
CA THR A 45 -13.00 37.02 28.26
C THR A 45 -13.50 38.41 28.64
N LEU A 46 -14.02 39.16 27.67
CA LEU A 46 -14.74 40.40 27.97
C LEU A 46 -15.98 40.05 28.82
N PRO A 47 -16.32 40.88 29.83
CA PRO A 47 -17.54 40.69 30.59
C PRO A 47 -18.72 40.70 29.62
N VAL A 48 -19.52 39.63 29.61
CA VAL A 48 -20.83 39.66 28.95
C VAL A 48 -21.67 40.65 29.75
N TYR A 49 -21.70 41.90 29.28
CA TYR A 49 -22.49 42.96 29.89
C TYR A 49 -23.96 42.55 29.76
N ARG A 50 -24.50 41.97 30.83
CA ARG A 50 -25.92 41.65 30.95
C ARG A 50 -26.67 42.96 31.18
N GLN A 51 -26.86 43.73 30.10
CA GLN A 51 -27.88 44.75 30.04
C GLN A 51 -29.22 44.05 30.26
N GLN A 52 -29.87 44.33 31.38
CA GLN A 52 -31.30 44.04 31.56
C GLN A 52 -32.09 45.15 30.84
N SER A 53 -32.18 45.05 29.53
CA SER A 53 -33.48 44.81 28.90
C SER A 53 -33.46 43.33 28.50
N ILE A 54 -34.46 42.56 28.91
CA ILE A 54 -34.70 41.25 28.32
C ILE A 54 -35.26 41.56 26.93
N GLU A 55 -34.36 41.84 26.00
CA GLU A 55 -34.60 41.72 24.57
C GLU A 55 -34.10 40.34 24.17
N SER A 56 -35.06 39.55 23.72
CA SER A 56 -34.93 38.30 23.00
C SER A 56 -33.65 38.20 22.18
N LEU A 57 -32.83 37.21 22.50
CA LEU A 57 -31.80 36.65 21.61
C LEU A 57 -32.45 35.87 20.44
N ASP A 58 -33.48 36.45 19.83
CA ASP A 58 -34.02 36.08 18.52
C ASP A 58 -33.55 37.08 17.43
N ASP A 59 -32.88 38.19 17.76
CA ASP A 59 -32.52 39.25 16.79
C ASP A 59 -31.03 39.24 16.36
N ILE A 60 -30.55 38.12 15.82
CA ILE A 60 -29.58 38.18 14.71
C ILE A 60 -30.38 37.88 13.44
N SER A 61 -31.25 38.81 13.11
CA SER A 61 -31.73 38.97 11.76
C SER A 61 -31.91 40.47 11.51
N GLY A 62 -30.87 41.08 10.95
CA GLY A 62 -31.11 42.03 9.87
C GLY A 62 -31.65 41.29 8.64
N GLU A 63 -32.62 40.38 8.84
CA GLU A 63 -33.52 39.98 7.79
C GLU A 63 -34.46 41.18 7.70
N GLU A 64 -34.41 41.86 6.56
CA GLU A 64 -35.66 42.37 5.99
C GLU A 64 -36.75 41.36 6.36
N GLU A 65 -37.89 41.75 6.93
CA GLU A 65 -39.05 40.87 7.01
C GLU A 65 -39.38 40.48 5.55
N ILE A 66 -38.68 39.48 5.04
CA ILE A 66 -38.94 38.88 3.76
C ILE A 66 -40.26 38.21 4.02
N ASP A 67 -41.31 38.79 3.46
CA ASP A 67 -42.65 38.27 3.58
C ASP A 67 -42.67 36.85 3.01
N HIS A 68 -42.44 35.87 3.89
CA HIS A 68 -42.46 34.46 3.55
C HIS A 68 -43.89 33.94 3.38
N SER A 69 -44.91 34.81 3.44
CA SER A 69 -46.32 34.45 3.22
C SER A 69 -46.51 33.60 1.95
N HIS A 70 -45.82 33.96 0.87
CA HIS A 70 -45.89 33.26 -0.42
C HIS A 70 -45.30 31.83 -0.38
N LEU A 71 -44.39 31.53 0.54
CA LEU A 71 -43.83 30.17 0.72
C LEU A 71 -44.79 29.22 1.43
N TYR A 72 -45.87 29.74 2.00
CA TYR A 72 -46.90 28.93 2.63
C TYR A 72 -48.06 28.68 1.68
N ASP A 73 -48.85 27.65 2.00
CA ASP A 73 -50.07 27.34 1.26
C ASP A 73 -51.20 28.27 1.67
N GLU A 74 -52.03 28.65 0.71
CA GLU A 74 -53.20 29.49 0.93
C GLU A 74 -54.32 28.71 1.63
N ASP A 75 -55.12 29.41 2.43
CA ASP A 75 -56.24 28.86 3.23
C ASP A 75 -57.55 28.81 2.43
N ASP A 76 -57.44 28.28 1.21
CA ASP A 76 -58.49 28.22 0.21
C ASP A 76 -59.59 27.22 0.56
N GLU A 77 -60.71 27.28 -0.16
CA GLU A 77 -61.80 26.32 -0.02
C GLU A 77 -61.35 24.87 -0.28
N ASN A 78 -60.37 24.67 -1.17
CA ASN A 78 -59.77 23.35 -1.41
C ASN A 78 -59.03 22.82 -0.19
N TYR A 79 -58.25 23.67 0.50
CA TYR A 79 -57.57 23.30 1.75
C TYR A 79 -58.58 22.95 2.84
N ARG A 80 -59.64 23.75 2.99
CA ARG A 80 -60.70 23.48 3.97
C ARG A 80 -61.40 22.16 3.69
N ARG A 81 -61.76 21.89 2.44
CA ARG A 81 -62.38 20.62 2.03
C ARG A 81 -61.46 19.43 2.34
N MET A 82 -60.17 19.55 2.05
CA MET A 82 -59.18 18.53 2.42
C MET A 82 -59.15 18.33 3.94
N MET A 83 -59.05 19.40 4.72
CA MET A 83 -58.95 19.31 6.18
C MET A 83 -60.22 18.73 6.83
N LEU A 84 -61.40 19.00 6.28
CA LEU A 84 -62.67 18.43 6.74
C LEU A 84 -62.84 16.96 6.36
N SER A 85 -62.14 16.49 5.34
CA SER A 85 -62.12 15.06 4.99
C SER A 85 -61.21 14.23 5.90
N LEU A 86 -60.36 14.88 6.70
CA LEU A 86 -59.44 14.23 7.63
C LEU A 86 -60.11 14.02 9.00
N GLU A 87 -59.79 12.89 9.62
CA GLU A 87 -60.22 12.59 10.99
C GLU A 87 -59.03 12.72 11.97
N PRO A 88 -59.13 13.52 13.05
CA PRO A 88 -58.01 13.75 13.98
C PRO A 88 -57.40 12.49 14.60
N ASN A 89 -58.18 11.41 14.70
CA ASN A 89 -57.73 10.12 15.23
C ASN A 89 -56.88 9.32 14.23
N ASP A 90 -57.07 9.52 12.93
CA ASP A 90 -56.32 8.85 11.86
C ASP A 90 -55.12 9.70 11.39
N TRP A 91 -54.42 10.31 12.35
CA TRP A 91 -53.34 11.25 12.09
C TRP A 91 -52.16 10.64 11.33
N LYS A 92 -51.99 9.31 11.36
CA LYS A 92 -50.90 8.62 10.67
C LYS A 92 -50.99 8.71 9.14
N ASN A 93 -52.17 8.94 8.59
CA ASN A 93 -52.39 9.06 7.14
C ASN A 93 -52.29 10.50 6.63
N PHE A 94 -51.96 11.46 7.50
CA PHE A 94 -51.90 12.86 7.12
C PHE A 94 -50.65 13.17 6.29
N ASP A 95 -50.81 14.05 5.29
CA ASP A 95 -49.69 14.85 4.81
C ASP A 95 -49.47 16.01 5.80
N HIS A 96 -48.65 15.78 6.84
CA HIS A 96 -48.47 16.73 7.93
C HIS A 96 -47.97 18.09 7.44
N TYR A 97 -47.15 18.12 6.38
CA TYR A 97 -46.71 19.37 5.76
C TYR A 97 -47.88 20.10 5.11
N LYS A 98 -48.74 19.43 4.34
CA LYS A 98 -49.96 20.04 3.79
C LYS A 98 -50.90 20.52 4.90
N VAL A 99 -51.08 19.74 5.97
CA VAL A 99 -51.95 20.12 7.10
C VAL A 99 -51.50 21.45 7.73
N LEU A 100 -50.19 21.69 7.88
CA LEU A 100 -49.69 22.98 8.38
C LEU A 100 -49.59 24.08 7.31
N GLY A 101 -49.84 23.78 6.03
CA GLY A 101 -49.67 24.72 4.93
C GLY A 101 -48.21 24.96 4.53
N LEU A 102 -47.39 23.90 4.63
CA LEU A 102 -45.96 23.87 4.34
C LEU A 102 -45.64 22.96 3.13
N SER A 103 -46.60 22.70 2.24
CA SER A 103 -46.41 21.75 1.12
C SER A 103 -45.27 22.16 0.19
N LYS A 104 -45.05 23.46 0.00
CA LYS A 104 -43.95 24.02 -0.80
C LYS A 104 -42.58 23.84 -0.15
N LEU A 105 -42.49 23.96 1.18
CA LEU A 105 -41.24 23.90 1.94
C LEU A 105 -40.85 22.46 2.32
N ARG A 106 -41.82 21.64 2.75
CA ARG A 106 -41.60 20.22 3.13
C ARG A 106 -40.44 20.07 4.12
N TRP A 107 -39.56 19.10 3.89
CA TRP A 107 -38.35 18.84 4.68
C TRP A 107 -37.39 20.04 4.79
N ARG A 108 -37.50 21.05 3.90
CA ARG A 108 -36.70 22.29 3.98
C ARG A 108 -37.24 23.30 4.98
N ALA A 109 -38.48 23.13 5.48
CA ALA A 109 -39.05 24.04 6.47
C ALA A 109 -38.18 24.07 7.73
N THR A 110 -37.88 25.25 8.26
CA THR A 110 -37.16 25.39 9.53
C THR A 110 -38.09 25.15 10.72
N ALA A 111 -37.54 25.00 11.92
CA ALA A 111 -38.35 24.96 13.14
C ALA A 111 -39.18 26.25 13.34
N GLY A 112 -38.61 27.40 12.92
CA GLY A 112 -39.31 28.69 12.89
C GLY A 112 -40.51 28.68 11.96
N ASP A 113 -40.33 28.18 10.72
CA ASP A 113 -41.42 28.06 9.74
C ASP A 113 -42.57 27.20 10.25
N ILE A 114 -42.26 26.06 10.86
CA ILE A 114 -43.27 25.15 11.43
C ILE A 114 -44.06 25.84 12.53
N LYS A 115 -43.36 26.53 13.44
CA LYS A 115 -43.98 27.28 14.54
C LYS A 115 -44.82 28.45 14.05
N ASN A 116 -44.36 29.18 13.05
CA ASN A 116 -45.07 30.32 12.47
C ASN A 116 -46.28 29.88 11.65
N ALA A 117 -46.17 28.79 10.89
CA ALA A 117 -47.30 28.16 10.20
C ALA A 117 -48.36 27.68 11.20
N TYR A 118 -47.95 26.95 12.24
CA TYR A 118 -48.86 26.52 13.30
C TYR A 118 -49.59 27.71 13.97
N ARG A 119 -48.87 28.74 14.39
CA ARG A 119 -49.47 29.94 15.01
C ARG A 119 -50.51 30.59 14.11
N ARG A 120 -50.23 30.74 12.81
CA ARG A 120 -51.18 31.31 11.84
C ARG A 120 -52.42 30.43 11.68
N LYS A 121 -52.26 29.12 11.51
CA LYS A 121 -53.38 28.19 11.38
C LYS A 121 -54.24 28.16 12.65
N VAL A 122 -53.64 28.21 13.84
CA VAL A 122 -54.37 28.31 15.11
C VAL A 122 -55.19 29.59 15.19
N LEU A 123 -54.63 30.74 14.80
CA LEU A 123 -55.38 32.01 14.81
C LEU A 123 -56.62 31.98 13.89
N ILE A 124 -56.56 31.22 12.79
CA ILE A 124 -57.66 31.09 11.84
C ILE A 124 -58.68 30.05 12.30
N TYR A 125 -58.24 28.87 12.73
CA TYR A 125 -59.10 27.69 12.94
C TYR A 125 -59.37 27.32 14.40
N HIS A 126 -58.91 28.10 15.38
CA HIS A 126 -59.21 27.82 16.78
C HIS A 126 -60.73 27.95 17.06
N PRO A 127 -61.37 26.95 17.69
CA PRO A 127 -62.83 26.86 17.81
C PRO A 127 -63.48 28.05 18.53
N ASP A 128 -62.80 28.63 19.54
CA ASP A 128 -63.32 29.79 20.28
C ASP A 128 -62.82 31.16 19.78
N LYS A 129 -61.78 31.20 18.93
CA LYS A 129 -61.10 32.45 18.54
C LYS A 129 -61.21 32.76 17.04
N SER A 130 -61.70 31.80 16.25
CA SER A 130 -61.88 31.98 14.81
C SER A 130 -62.79 33.17 14.51
N LYS A 131 -62.41 33.96 13.51
CA LYS A 131 -63.26 35.06 13.01
C LYS A 131 -64.49 34.44 12.37
N LYS A 132 -65.70 34.95 12.68
CA LYS A 132 -66.97 34.49 12.07
C LYS A 132 -66.98 34.48 10.54
N SER A 133 -66.03 35.16 9.89
CA SER A 133 -65.82 35.21 8.44
C SER A 133 -65.35 33.90 7.80
N THR A 134 -64.94 32.88 8.57
CA THR A 134 -64.54 31.57 8.01
C THR A 134 -65.72 30.74 7.52
N GLY A 135 -66.95 31.01 7.97
CA GLY A 135 -68.15 30.28 7.55
C GLY A 135 -68.26 28.84 8.07
N LEU A 136 -67.34 28.41 8.95
CA LEU A 136 -67.28 27.06 9.51
C LEU A 136 -68.04 26.97 10.84
N SER A 137 -68.70 25.84 11.08
CA SER A 137 -69.32 25.52 12.36
C SER A 137 -68.27 25.21 13.44
N LYS A 138 -68.67 25.30 14.72
CA LYS A 138 -67.77 24.98 15.84
C LYS A 138 -67.20 23.56 15.76
N LYS A 139 -68.01 22.58 15.34
CA LYS A 139 -67.59 21.17 15.19
C LYS A 139 -66.54 21.00 14.08
N GLU A 140 -66.73 21.70 12.96
CA GLU A 140 -65.77 21.70 11.85
C GLU A 140 -64.44 22.33 12.26
N LEU A 141 -64.48 23.44 13.02
CA LEU A 141 -63.27 24.05 13.59
C LEU A 141 -62.56 23.12 14.57
N GLU A 142 -63.29 22.39 15.42
CA GLU A 142 -62.71 21.39 16.34
C GLU A 142 -61.98 20.27 15.59
N ILE A 143 -62.56 19.76 14.50
CA ILE A 143 -61.93 18.74 13.63
C ILE A 143 -60.64 19.29 13.02
N ILE A 144 -60.71 20.45 12.34
CA ILE A 144 -59.56 21.06 11.67
C ILE A 144 -58.44 21.38 12.68
N PHE A 145 -58.80 21.97 13.82
CA PHE A 145 -57.87 22.29 14.89
C PHE A 145 -57.19 21.04 15.47
N GLY A 146 -57.95 19.96 15.67
CA GLY A 146 -57.40 18.67 16.10
C GLY A 146 -56.35 18.13 15.13
N CYS A 147 -56.60 18.19 13.83
CA CYS A 147 -55.64 17.77 12.79
C CYS A 147 -54.37 18.63 12.79
N ILE A 148 -54.52 19.96 12.94
CA ILE A 148 -53.39 20.91 13.04
C ILE A 148 -52.56 20.62 14.28
N GLN A 149 -53.20 20.41 15.43
CA GLN A 149 -52.51 20.14 16.69
C GLN A 149 -51.71 18.84 16.61
N LYS A 150 -52.30 17.76 16.09
CA LYS A 150 -51.60 16.48 15.89
C LYS A 150 -50.39 16.60 14.98
N SER A 151 -50.52 17.36 13.89
CA SER A 151 -49.41 17.58 12.95
C SER A 151 -48.28 18.41 13.57
N TYR A 152 -48.60 19.38 14.43
CA TYR A 152 -47.60 20.16 15.15
C TYR A 152 -46.91 19.36 16.27
N GLU A 153 -47.64 18.52 17.01
CA GLU A 153 -47.05 17.61 18.01
C GLU A 153 -46.00 16.67 17.40
N LEU A 154 -46.15 16.32 16.12
CA LEU A 154 -45.18 15.49 15.40
C LEU A 154 -44.02 16.30 14.82
N MET A 155 -44.30 17.39 14.10
CA MET A 155 -43.27 18.13 13.36
C MET A 155 -42.57 19.24 14.16
N GLY A 156 -43.24 19.79 15.17
CA GLY A 156 -42.82 20.97 15.93
C GLY A 156 -42.16 20.67 17.28
N ASP A 157 -42.45 19.51 17.90
CA ASP A 157 -41.94 19.17 19.23
C ASP A 157 -40.43 18.90 19.23
N THR A 158 -40.01 17.82 18.57
CA THR A 158 -38.60 17.40 18.51
C THR A 158 -38.21 17.02 17.10
N ILE A 159 -36.93 17.19 16.78
CA ILE A 159 -36.42 16.86 15.45
C ILE A 159 -36.54 15.36 15.16
N GLU A 160 -36.48 14.49 16.18
CA GLU A 160 -36.58 13.04 16.03
C GLU A 160 -37.98 12.61 15.56
N LYS A 161 -39.04 13.21 16.12
CA LYS A 161 -40.43 12.95 15.69
C LYS A 161 -40.68 13.43 14.26
N ARG A 162 -40.14 14.60 13.90
CA ARG A 162 -40.20 15.10 12.53
C ARG A 162 -39.47 14.16 11.56
N ARG A 163 -38.26 13.71 11.95
CA ARG A 163 -37.45 12.80 11.14
C ARG A 163 -38.11 11.44 10.94
N SER A 164 -38.88 10.93 11.90
CA SER A 164 -39.60 9.67 11.71
C SER A 164 -40.65 9.79 10.60
N TYR A 165 -41.27 10.96 10.45
CA TYR A 165 -42.17 11.27 9.32
C TYR A 165 -41.42 11.56 8.02
N ASP A 166 -40.36 12.38 8.06
CA ASP A 166 -39.57 12.69 6.85
C ASP A 166 -38.92 11.44 6.24
N SER A 167 -38.71 10.41 7.07
CA SER A 167 -38.23 9.09 6.64
C SER A 167 -39.27 8.30 5.86
N ILE A 168 -40.56 8.65 5.90
CA ILE A 168 -41.65 7.95 5.19
C ILE A 168 -42.52 8.91 4.39
N ASP A 169 -41.99 10.10 4.11
CA ASP A 169 -42.64 11.17 3.35
C ASP A 169 -43.27 10.61 2.05
N PRO A 170 -44.62 10.66 1.91
CA PRO A 170 -45.32 10.09 0.76
C PRO A 170 -44.93 10.68 -0.59
N GLU A 171 -44.38 11.90 -0.63
CA GLU A 171 -43.91 12.52 -1.87
C GLU A 171 -42.45 12.24 -2.17
N PHE A 172 -41.76 11.49 -1.31
CA PHE A 172 -40.42 11.01 -1.62
C PHE A 172 -40.47 9.83 -2.58
N ASP A 173 -39.87 10.01 -3.75
CA ASP A 173 -39.66 8.93 -4.69
C ASP A 173 -38.55 7.98 -4.15
N GLU A 174 -38.93 6.76 -3.80
CA GLU A 174 -38.02 5.71 -3.35
C GLU A 174 -37.41 4.90 -4.51
N ASP A 175 -37.96 5.04 -5.72
CA ASP A 175 -37.63 4.18 -6.84
C ASP A 175 -36.21 4.45 -7.35
N LEU A 176 -35.50 3.35 -7.59
CA LEU A 176 -34.20 3.37 -8.26
C LEU A 176 -34.42 3.26 -9.77
N PRO A 177 -33.68 4.03 -10.59
CA PRO A 177 -33.77 3.91 -12.04
C PRO A 177 -33.34 2.52 -12.50
N SER A 178 -33.95 2.02 -13.57
CA SER A 178 -33.60 0.72 -14.14
C SER A 178 -32.16 0.74 -14.69
N GLU A 179 -31.36 -0.27 -14.34
CA GLU A 179 -29.97 -0.38 -14.78
C GLU A 179 -29.81 -0.36 -16.32
N LYS A 180 -30.84 -0.82 -17.05
CA LYS A 180 -30.85 -0.85 -18.52
C LYS A 180 -31.04 0.52 -19.17
N SER A 181 -31.68 1.47 -18.49
CA SER A 181 -31.92 2.80 -19.05
C SER A 181 -30.74 3.75 -18.85
N ILE A 182 -29.72 3.33 -18.10
CA ILE A 182 -28.54 4.14 -17.79
C ILE A 182 -27.45 3.90 -18.85
N ASN A 183 -27.01 4.98 -19.47
CA ASN A 183 -25.92 5.03 -20.44
C ASN A 183 -24.92 6.14 -20.08
N SER A 184 -23.79 6.19 -20.78
CA SER A 184 -22.70 7.15 -20.47
C SER A 184 -23.09 8.61 -20.64
N GLU A 185 -24.14 8.92 -21.42
CA GLU A 185 -24.60 10.30 -21.68
C GLU A 185 -25.60 10.78 -20.63
N ASN A 186 -26.48 9.89 -20.15
CA ASN A 186 -27.57 10.24 -19.24
C ASN A 186 -27.26 9.95 -17.77
N ILE A 187 -26.19 9.21 -17.48
CA ILE A 187 -25.84 8.77 -16.12
C ILE A 187 -25.78 9.94 -15.12
N PHE A 188 -25.12 11.04 -15.47
CA PHE A 188 -24.96 12.20 -14.59
C PHE A 188 -26.30 12.90 -14.30
N LYS A 189 -27.19 12.96 -15.29
CA LYS A 189 -28.50 13.59 -15.15
C LYS A 189 -29.47 12.71 -14.35
N VAL A 190 -29.46 11.40 -14.60
CA VAL A 190 -30.37 10.45 -13.94
C VAL A 190 -29.87 10.15 -12.52
N LEU A 191 -28.66 9.61 -12.37
CA LEU A 191 -28.13 9.24 -11.07
C LEU A 191 -27.77 10.45 -10.22
N GLY A 192 -27.30 11.56 -10.81
CA GLY A 192 -27.01 12.78 -10.06
C GLY A 192 -28.23 13.29 -9.29
N LYS A 193 -29.41 13.32 -9.91
CA LYS A 193 -30.67 13.69 -9.24
C LYS A 193 -31.06 12.71 -8.14
N VAL A 194 -30.85 11.41 -8.36
CA VAL A 194 -31.17 10.38 -7.35
C VAL A 194 -30.24 10.52 -6.14
N PHE A 195 -28.94 10.73 -6.36
CA PHE A 195 -27.99 10.98 -5.27
C PHE A 195 -28.30 12.27 -4.52
N GLU A 196 -28.63 13.36 -5.22
CA GLU A 196 -29.02 14.63 -4.59
C GLU A 196 -30.29 14.49 -3.74
N ARG A 197 -31.31 13.80 -4.26
CA ARG A 197 -32.53 13.51 -3.51
C ARG A 197 -32.24 12.70 -2.24
N ASN A 198 -31.39 11.68 -2.34
CA ASN A 198 -31.03 10.83 -1.19
C ASN A 198 -30.05 11.50 -0.22
N ALA A 199 -29.28 12.50 -0.66
CA ALA A 199 -28.33 13.23 0.16
C ALA A 199 -28.98 13.90 1.39
N ARG A 200 -30.28 14.24 1.30
CA ARG A 200 -31.05 14.82 2.41
C ARG A 200 -31.03 13.96 3.68
N PHE A 201 -30.84 12.65 3.53
CA PHE A 201 -30.83 11.69 4.63
C PHE A 201 -29.46 11.49 5.27
N SER A 202 -28.41 12.19 4.82
CA SER A 202 -27.08 12.01 5.39
C SER A 202 -26.94 12.55 6.80
N LYS A 203 -26.35 11.76 7.70
CA LYS A 203 -25.88 12.25 9.01
C LYS A 203 -24.69 13.19 8.90
N LYS A 204 -23.83 12.99 7.89
CA LYS A 204 -22.59 13.74 7.72
C LYS A 204 -22.91 15.04 6.96
N PRO A 205 -22.46 16.21 7.47
CA PRO A 205 -22.61 17.46 6.74
C PRO A 205 -21.74 17.44 5.47
N LYS A 206 -22.12 18.23 4.46
CA LYS A 206 -21.40 18.39 3.17
C LYS A 206 -21.30 17.09 2.36
N VAL A 207 -22.41 16.71 1.75
CA VAL A 207 -22.48 15.56 0.83
C VAL A 207 -21.77 15.90 -0.50
N PRO A 208 -20.79 15.10 -0.96
CA PRO A 208 -20.17 15.30 -2.27
C PRO A 208 -21.18 15.15 -3.40
N HIS A 209 -21.12 16.04 -4.39
CA HIS A 209 -21.92 15.93 -5.61
C HIS A 209 -21.39 14.84 -6.53
N PHE A 210 -22.27 14.24 -7.32
CA PHE A 210 -21.90 13.20 -8.28
C PHE A 210 -20.96 13.71 -9.40
N GLY A 211 -21.06 15.00 -9.70
CA GLY A 211 -20.22 15.68 -10.69
C GLY A 211 -20.63 15.40 -12.13
N ASP A 212 -19.67 15.59 -13.03
CA ASP A 212 -19.79 15.43 -14.47
C ASP A 212 -18.56 14.72 -15.04
N MET A 213 -18.47 14.63 -16.37
CA MET A 213 -17.34 13.99 -17.06
C MET A 213 -15.99 14.71 -16.82
N SER A 214 -16.01 16.00 -16.47
CA SER A 214 -14.81 16.79 -16.25
C SER A 214 -14.30 16.73 -14.80
N SER A 215 -15.04 16.08 -13.90
CA SER A 215 -14.67 15.95 -12.50
C SER A 215 -13.34 15.22 -12.34
N SER A 216 -12.52 15.74 -11.43
CA SER A 216 -11.20 15.19 -11.15
C SER A 216 -11.27 13.82 -10.48
N ARG A 217 -10.19 13.03 -10.59
CA ARG A 217 -10.11 11.72 -9.96
C ARG A 217 -10.36 11.78 -8.45
N GLU A 218 -9.81 12.79 -7.76
CA GLU A 218 -9.98 12.94 -6.32
C GLU A 218 -11.42 13.25 -5.92
N GLU A 219 -12.15 14.04 -6.72
CA GLU A 219 -13.57 14.33 -6.48
C GLU A 219 -14.42 13.07 -6.63
N VAL A 220 -14.14 12.26 -7.65
CA VAL A 220 -14.82 10.99 -7.89
C VAL A 220 -14.52 10.00 -6.77
N GLU A 221 -13.27 9.88 -6.34
CA GLU A 221 -12.88 9.01 -5.22
C GLU A 221 -13.54 9.46 -3.90
N ARG A 222 -13.55 10.76 -3.60
CA ARG A 222 -14.26 11.30 -2.43
C ARG A 222 -15.76 11.04 -2.46
N PHE A 223 -16.38 11.15 -3.64
CA PHE A 223 -17.80 10.83 -3.81
C PHE A 223 -18.07 9.36 -3.47
N TYR A 224 -17.35 8.43 -4.09
CA TYR A 224 -17.59 7.01 -3.87
C TYR A 224 -17.24 6.56 -2.46
N ASP A 225 -16.18 7.10 -1.86
CA ASP A 225 -15.83 6.80 -0.47
C ASP A 225 -16.93 7.25 0.51
N PHE A 226 -17.47 8.46 0.30
CA PHE A 226 -18.59 8.96 1.09
C PHE A 226 -19.83 8.07 0.97
N TRP A 227 -20.21 7.69 -0.24
CA TRP A 227 -21.42 6.91 -0.47
C TRP A 227 -21.28 5.42 -0.11
N LEU A 228 -20.06 4.87 -0.17
CA LEU A 228 -19.76 3.54 0.35
C LEU A 228 -19.92 3.47 1.87
N HIS A 229 -19.58 4.56 2.57
CA HIS A 229 -19.74 4.73 4.01
C HIS A 229 -20.92 5.65 4.37
N PHE A 230 -21.98 5.60 3.54
CA PHE A 230 -23.15 6.45 3.73
C PHE A 230 -23.88 6.07 5.01
N GLU A 231 -24.06 7.07 5.88
CA GLU A 231 -24.80 6.90 7.13
C GLU A 231 -26.07 7.74 7.08
N SER A 232 -27.21 7.04 6.98
CA SER A 232 -28.53 7.66 6.99
C SER A 232 -28.99 8.00 8.40
N TRP A 233 -29.63 9.15 8.59
CA TRP A 233 -30.37 9.48 9.82
C TRP A 233 -31.80 8.94 9.84
N ARG A 234 -32.27 8.32 8.74
CA ARG A 234 -33.62 7.77 8.65
C ARG A 234 -33.92 6.81 9.80
N GLU A 235 -35.13 6.95 10.32
CA GLU A 235 -35.69 6.12 11.38
C GLU A 235 -37.15 5.83 11.02
N PHE A 236 -37.61 4.62 11.31
CA PHE A 236 -38.90 4.12 10.81
C PHE A 236 -39.94 3.93 11.92
N SER A 237 -39.76 4.60 13.06
CA SER A 237 -40.68 4.52 14.21
C SER A 237 -42.08 5.05 13.93
N TYR A 238 -42.26 5.87 12.90
CA TYR A 238 -43.60 6.31 12.47
C TYR A 238 -44.49 5.12 12.04
N LEU A 239 -43.87 4.08 11.46
CA LEU A 239 -44.56 2.87 10.99
C LEU A 239 -44.72 1.80 12.09
N ASP A 240 -44.41 2.12 13.35
CA ASP A 240 -44.65 1.20 14.46
C ASP A 240 -46.15 0.94 14.60
N GLU A 241 -46.54 -0.34 14.54
CA GLU A 241 -47.95 -0.75 14.53
C GLU A 241 -48.62 -0.51 15.89
N GLU A 242 -47.94 -0.88 16.97
CA GLU A 242 -48.44 -0.76 18.32
C GLU A 242 -47.59 0.22 19.14
N ASP A 243 -48.25 1.09 19.89
CA ASP A 243 -47.58 1.98 20.82
C ASP A 243 -47.20 1.19 22.08
N SER A 244 -45.91 1.12 22.39
CA SER A 244 -45.40 0.37 23.55
C SER A 244 -45.94 0.89 24.88
N SER A 245 -46.51 2.10 24.94
CA SER A 245 -47.19 2.62 26.12
C SER A 245 -48.56 1.99 26.39
N LYS A 246 -49.18 1.37 25.37
CA LYS A 246 -50.51 0.73 25.48
C LYS A 246 -50.50 -0.66 26.10
N GLY A 247 -49.34 -1.29 26.26
CA GLY A 247 -49.25 -2.61 26.92
C GLY A 247 -49.69 -2.53 28.38
N GLU A 248 -50.48 -3.52 28.80
CA GLU A 248 -51.06 -3.64 30.15
C GLU A 248 -49.96 -3.93 31.18
N ASP A 249 -49.07 -4.86 30.86
CA ASP A 249 -47.94 -5.25 31.73
C ASP A 249 -46.57 -4.89 31.15
N ARG A 250 -45.55 -4.79 32.02
CA ARG A 250 -44.16 -4.53 31.65
C ARG A 250 -43.64 -5.54 30.62
N TYR A 251 -44.04 -6.81 30.71
CA TYR A 251 -43.62 -7.81 29.73
C TYR A 251 -44.19 -7.51 28.35
N GLU A 252 -45.47 -7.17 28.27
CA GLU A 252 -46.15 -6.81 27.02
C GLU A 252 -45.53 -5.56 26.39
N ARG A 253 -45.30 -4.49 27.16
CA ARG A 253 -44.63 -3.28 26.65
C ARG A 253 -43.25 -3.56 26.04
N ARG A 254 -42.50 -4.47 26.66
CA ARG A 254 -41.18 -4.90 26.15
C ARG A 254 -41.31 -5.71 24.88
N GLU A 255 -42.31 -6.56 24.79
CA GLU A 255 -42.55 -7.39 23.63
C GLU A 255 -42.99 -6.55 22.42
N ILE A 256 -43.89 -5.57 22.64
CA ILE A 256 -44.27 -4.58 21.62
C ILE A 256 -43.05 -3.83 21.11
N GLU A 257 -42.23 -3.28 22.01
CA GLU A 257 -41.01 -2.55 21.62
C GLU A 257 -40.01 -3.46 20.89
N ARG A 258 -39.90 -4.73 21.29
CA ARG A 258 -39.06 -5.72 20.61
C ARG A 258 -39.56 -5.97 19.18
N MET A 259 -40.86 -6.15 18.99
CA MET A 259 -41.46 -6.37 17.68
C MET A 259 -41.32 -5.16 16.77
N ASN A 260 -41.57 -3.97 17.29
CA ASN A 260 -41.35 -2.70 16.58
C ASN A 260 -39.88 -2.54 16.18
N LYS A 261 -38.95 -2.75 17.12
CA LYS A 261 -37.52 -2.69 16.83
C LYS A 261 -37.11 -3.65 15.72
N VAL A 262 -37.61 -4.88 15.72
CA VAL A 262 -37.33 -5.86 14.64
C VAL A 262 -37.83 -5.34 13.29
N LYS A 263 -39.02 -4.73 13.23
CA LYS A 263 -39.56 -4.12 12.00
C LYS A 263 -38.73 -2.92 11.54
N ARG A 264 -38.37 -2.01 12.45
CA ARG A 264 -37.50 -0.85 12.15
C ARG A 264 -36.14 -1.31 11.63
N ASP A 265 -35.53 -2.30 12.28
CA ASP A 265 -34.23 -2.86 11.88
C ASP A 265 -34.31 -3.54 10.50
N LYS A 266 -35.45 -4.18 10.17
CA LYS A 266 -35.69 -4.73 8.83
C LYS A 266 -35.76 -3.62 7.77
N MET A 267 -36.55 -2.56 8.01
CA MET A 267 -36.66 -1.41 7.10
C MET A 267 -35.31 -0.70 6.90
N LYS A 268 -34.53 -0.52 7.98
CA LYS A 268 -33.16 0.04 7.90
C LYS A 268 -32.21 -0.82 7.08
N LYS A 269 -32.33 -2.14 7.15
CA LYS A 269 -31.54 -3.07 6.32
C LYS A 269 -31.94 -2.96 4.86
N GLU A 270 -33.24 -2.85 4.56
CA GLU A 270 -33.74 -2.68 3.20
C GLU A 270 -33.32 -1.33 2.60
N ASP A 271 -33.39 -0.23 3.36
CA ASP A 271 -32.91 1.09 2.92
C ASP A 271 -31.38 1.12 2.74
N SER A 272 -30.62 0.53 3.66
CA SER A 272 -29.16 0.35 3.48
C SER A 272 -28.84 -0.43 2.21
N LYS A 273 -29.56 -1.53 1.95
CA LYS A 273 -29.41 -2.33 0.73
C LYS A 273 -29.74 -1.51 -0.52
N ARG A 274 -30.80 -0.69 -0.48
CA ARG A 274 -31.18 0.23 -1.56
C ARG A 274 -30.04 1.21 -1.89
N TYR A 275 -29.40 1.82 -0.89
CA TYR A 275 -28.22 2.65 -1.12
C TYR A 275 -27.05 1.87 -1.70
N SER A 276 -26.74 0.68 -1.18
CA SER A 276 -25.68 -0.17 -1.74
C SER A 276 -25.93 -0.48 -3.21
N THR A 277 -27.16 -0.87 -3.58
CA THR A 277 -27.53 -1.13 -4.98
C THR A 277 -27.41 0.12 -5.85
N LEU A 278 -27.80 1.30 -5.35
CA LEU A 278 -27.63 2.56 -6.08
C LEU A 278 -26.14 2.87 -6.34
N VAL A 279 -25.28 2.70 -5.32
CA VAL A 279 -23.84 2.95 -5.42
C VAL A 279 -23.16 1.95 -6.35
N GLU A 280 -23.49 0.66 -6.24
CA GLU A 280 -23.00 -0.39 -7.13
C GLU A 280 -23.38 -0.11 -8.59
N MET A 281 -24.64 0.24 -8.84
CA MET A 281 -25.12 0.59 -10.17
C MET A 281 -24.37 1.79 -10.74
N ALA A 282 -24.16 2.84 -9.93
CA ALA A 282 -23.37 4.00 -10.34
C ALA A 282 -21.92 3.62 -10.65
N TYR A 283 -21.26 2.87 -9.76
CA TYR A 283 -19.86 2.47 -9.90
C TYR A 283 -19.62 1.61 -11.15
N ASN A 284 -20.56 0.73 -11.49
CA ASN A 284 -20.45 -0.14 -12.66
C ASN A 284 -20.68 0.59 -13.99
N LYS A 285 -21.48 1.67 -13.98
CA LYS A 285 -21.84 2.42 -15.20
C LYS A 285 -21.02 3.70 -15.40
N ASP A 286 -20.26 4.16 -14.40
CA ASP A 286 -19.50 5.41 -14.48
C ASP A 286 -18.34 5.32 -15.50
N PRO A 287 -18.38 6.12 -16.59
CA PRO A 287 -17.33 6.13 -17.60
C PRO A 287 -15.98 6.65 -17.07
N ARG A 288 -15.97 7.53 -16.06
CA ARG A 288 -14.74 8.10 -15.49
C ARG A 288 -13.87 7.03 -14.84
N LEU A 289 -14.50 6.08 -14.16
CA LEU A 289 -13.80 4.95 -13.54
C LEU A 289 -13.16 4.02 -14.58
N VAL A 290 -13.76 3.90 -15.76
CA VAL A 290 -13.16 3.15 -16.87
C VAL A 290 -11.90 3.87 -17.35
N ILE A 291 -11.98 5.18 -17.56
CA ILE A 291 -10.85 6.03 -17.96
C ILE A 291 -9.71 5.92 -16.93
N PHE A 292 -10.00 6.08 -15.63
CA PHE A 292 -8.97 5.98 -14.58
C PHE A 292 -8.33 4.59 -14.51
N LYS A 293 -9.12 3.52 -14.70
CA LYS A 293 -8.58 2.14 -14.77
C LYS A 293 -7.67 1.94 -15.98
N GLU A 294 -7.97 2.54 -17.12
CA GLU A 294 -7.13 2.48 -18.31
C GLU A 294 -5.84 3.28 -18.14
N GLU A 295 -5.92 4.48 -17.56
CA GLU A 295 -4.77 5.31 -17.20
C GLU A 295 -3.83 4.59 -16.22
N ASP A 296 -4.37 3.94 -15.19
CA ASP A 296 -3.57 3.19 -14.22
C ASP A 296 -2.89 1.96 -14.86
N LYS A 297 -3.60 1.26 -15.75
CA LYS A 297 -3.00 0.18 -16.55
C LYS A 297 -1.87 0.69 -17.44
N LYS A 298 -2.06 1.84 -18.09
CA LYS A 298 -1.06 2.46 -18.96
C LYS A 298 0.17 2.89 -18.17
N LYS A 299 0.00 3.60 -17.05
CA LYS A 299 1.10 3.99 -16.14
C LYS A 299 1.89 2.77 -15.65
N LYS A 300 1.20 1.71 -15.26
CA LYS A 300 1.84 0.46 -14.81
C LYS A 300 2.62 -0.24 -15.94
N GLN A 301 2.09 -0.23 -17.17
CA GLN A 301 2.78 -0.79 -18.33
C GLN A 301 4.01 0.05 -18.71
N GLU A 302 3.89 1.37 -18.69
CA GLU A 302 5.01 2.31 -18.91
C GLU A 302 6.10 2.14 -17.86
N GLU A 303 5.75 1.99 -16.58
CA GLU A 303 6.70 1.73 -15.50
C GLU A 303 7.41 0.38 -15.70
N LYS A 304 6.68 -0.67 -16.11
CA LYS A 304 7.26 -1.99 -16.40
C LYS A 304 8.23 -1.93 -17.58
N GLU A 305 7.88 -1.23 -18.65
CA GLU A 305 8.76 -1.04 -19.81
C GLU A 305 9.97 -0.17 -19.46
N ARG A 306 9.81 0.87 -18.64
CA ARG A 306 10.92 1.69 -18.14
C ARG A 306 11.90 0.84 -17.32
N ARG A 307 11.39 0.03 -16.39
CA ARG A 307 12.20 -0.90 -15.58
C ARG A 307 12.87 -1.97 -16.45
N LYS A 308 12.21 -2.46 -17.51
CA LYS A 308 12.80 -3.41 -18.45
C LYS A 308 13.95 -2.78 -19.25
N LYS A 309 13.75 -1.58 -19.79
CA LYS A 309 14.79 -0.82 -20.51
C LYS A 309 15.98 -0.48 -19.61
N GLU A 310 15.74 -0.11 -18.36
CA GLU A 310 16.80 0.15 -17.38
C GLU A 310 17.59 -1.12 -17.04
N ALA A 311 16.90 -2.25 -16.83
CA ALA A 311 17.56 -3.54 -16.59
C ALA A 311 18.34 -4.03 -17.83
N GLU A 312 17.83 -3.81 -19.04
CA GLU A 312 18.53 -4.13 -20.29
C GLU A 312 19.76 -3.26 -20.49
N ARG A 313 19.65 -1.95 -20.27
CA ARG A 313 20.80 -1.03 -20.26
C ARG A 313 21.87 -1.45 -19.26
N LYS A 314 21.48 -1.79 -18.04
CA LYS A 314 22.42 -2.25 -17.01
C LYS A 314 23.11 -3.57 -17.40
N ARG A 315 22.38 -4.52 -17.98
CA ARG A 315 22.95 -5.78 -18.51
C ARG A 315 23.91 -5.52 -19.66
N GLU A 316 23.58 -4.58 -20.55
CA GLU A 316 24.47 -4.21 -21.65
C GLU A 316 25.74 -3.52 -21.14
N GLU A 317 25.60 -2.59 -20.20
CA GLU A 317 26.71 -1.93 -19.52
C GLU A 317 27.60 -2.95 -18.78
N GLU A 318 27.01 -3.94 -18.09
CA GLU A 318 27.74 -5.05 -17.45
C GLU A 318 28.43 -5.96 -18.46
N ARG A 319 27.78 -6.29 -19.59
CA ARG A 319 28.38 -7.07 -20.68
C ARG A 319 29.58 -6.36 -21.29
N ILE A 320 29.44 -5.06 -21.62
CA ILE A 320 30.51 -4.24 -22.17
C ILE A 320 31.67 -4.14 -21.17
N ARG A 321 31.37 -3.96 -19.87
CA ARG A 321 32.39 -3.90 -18.82
C ARG A 321 33.14 -5.23 -18.68
N PHE A 322 32.42 -6.35 -18.68
CA PHE A 322 33.02 -7.69 -18.61
C PHE A 322 33.88 -8.00 -19.85
N GLU A 323 33.41 -7.60 -21.03
CA GLU A 323 34.16 -7.76 -22.28
C GLU A 323 35.45 -6.90 -22.27
N ALA A 324 35.38 -5.67 -21.76
CA ALA A 324 36.54 -4.81 -21.57
C ALA A 324 37.55 -5.41 -20.57
N GLU A 325 37.08 -5.96 -19.45
CA GLU A 325 37.93 -6.61 -18.43
C GLU A 325 38.60 -7.87 -18.98
N CYS A 326 37.87 -8.72 -19.71
CA CYS A 326 38.44 -9.89 -20.40
C CYS A 326 39.49 -9.48 -21.45
N ALA A 327 39.25 -8.39 -22.19
CA ALA A 327 40.20 -7.89 -23.17
C ALA A 327 41.47 -7.34 -22.50
N GLU A 328 41.35 -6.63 -21.38
CA GLU A 328 42.51 -6.20 -20.58
C GLU A 328 43.28 -7.38 -20.00
N TYR A 329 42.60 -8.37 -19.43
CA TYR A 329 43.26 -9.57 -18.90
C TYR A 329 44.05 -10.31 -19.98
N LYS A 330 43.48 -10.49 -21.17
CA LYS A 330 44.19 -11.08 -22.33
C LYS A 330 45.41 -10.26 -22.75
N ARG A 331 45.32 -8.93 -22.72
CA ARG A 331 46.48 -8.05 -23.01
C ARG A 331 47.58 -8.22 -21.97
N GLN A 332 47.24 -8.24 -20.68
CA GLN A 332 48.20 -8.44 -19.59
C GLN A 332 48.85 -9.83 -19.65
N GLU A 333 48.09 -10.88 -19.93
CA GLU A 333 48.63 -12.24 -20.05
C GLU A 333 49.59 -12.36 -21.26
N ALA A 334 49.24 -11.74 -22.39
CA ALA A 334 50.11 -11.70 -23.57
C ALA A 334 51.41 -10.93 -23.29
N GLU A 335 51.34 -9.81 -22.56
CA GLU A 335 52.52 -9.06 -22.14
C GLU A 335 53.38 -9.85 -21.15
N ARG A 336 52.76 -10.57 -20.20
CA ARG A 336 53.48 -11.41 -19.24
C ARG A 336 54.20 -12.57 -19.96
N LYS A 337 53.51 -13.26 -20.87
CA LYS A 337 54.14 -14.31 -21.70
C LYS A 337 55.29 -13.77 -22.52
N ARG A 338 55.15 -12.57 -23.11
CA ARG A 338 56.24 -11.93 -23.86
C ARG A 338 57.45 -11.61 -22.96
N LYS A 339 57.21 -11.11 -21.74
CA LYS A 339 58.30 -10.85 -20.76
C LYS A 339 58.96 -12.15 -20.30
N GLU A 340 58.19 -13.19 -20.00
CA GLU A 340 58.69 -14.53 -19.63
C GLU A 340 59.51 -15.15 -20.77
N GLU A 341 59.08 -15.02 -22.03
CA GLU A 341 59.83 -15.46 -23.21
C GLU A 341 61.12 -14.67 -23.40
N GLU A 342 61.08 -13.34 -23.23
CA GLU A 342 62.26 -12.48 -23.30
C GLU A 342 63.26 -12.79 -22.17
N GLU A 343 62.79 -13.05 -20.95
CA GLU A 343 63.61 -13.44 -19.80
C GLU A 343 64.20 -14.84 -19.99
N LYS A 344 63.42 -15.81 -20.46
CA LYS A 344 63.89 -17.16 -20.78
C LYS A 344 64.98 -17.13 -21.84
N LYS A 345 64.78 -16.33 -22.91
CA LYS A 345 65.83 -16.11 -23.94
C LYS A 345 67.08 -15.46 -23.34
N ARG A 346 66.96 -14.51 -22.41
CA ARG A 346 68.10 -13.92 -21.71
C ARG A 346 68.83 -14.96 -20.84
N LEU A 347 68.11 -15.75 -20.06
CA LEU A 347 68.69 -16.79 -19.21
C LEU A 347 69.37 -17.90 -20.02
N GLU A 348 68.82 -18.29 -21.17
CA GLU A 348 69.46 -19.23 -22.10
C GLU A 348 70.72 -18.62 -22.75
N ALA A 349 70.69 -17.33 -23.11
CA ALA A 349 71.87 -16.61 -23.58
C ALA A 349 72.95 -16.46 -22.49
N GLU A 350 72.56 -16.33 -21.22
CA GLU A 350 73.48 -16.26 -20.07
C GLU A 350 74.08 -17.64 -19.77
N LYS A 351 73.26 -18.70 -19.75
CA LYS A 351 73.73 -20.08 -19.55
C LYS A 351 74.71 -20.53 -20.63
N SER A 352 74.42 -20.23 -21.90
CA SER A 352 75.35 -20.53 -22.99
C SER A 352 76.68 -19.78 -22.87
N LYS A 353 76.67 -18.52 -22.38
CA LYS A 353 77.91 -17.78 -22.07
C LYS A 353 78.69 -18.40 -20.90
N VAL A 354 78.01 -18.83 -19.83
CA VAL A 354 78.63 -19.45 -18.66
C VAL A 354 79.19 -20.84 -19.00
N GLU A 355 78.47 -21.67 -19.77
CA GLU A 355 78.98 -22.96 -20.26
C GLU A 355 80.20 -22.79 -21.16
N THR A 356 80.20 -21.77 -22.03
CA THR A 356 81.36 -21.46 -22.88
C THR A 356 82.55 -20.98 -22.03
N ALA A 357 82.33 -20.18 -20.99
CA ALA A 357 83.40 -19.73 -20.09
C ALA A 357 83.98 -20.86 -19.21
N GLN A 358 83.13 -21.78 -18.74
CA GLN A 358 83.51 -22.87 -17.83
C GLN A 358 84.22 -24.03 -18.55
N THR A 359 83.90 -24.26 -19.83
CA THR A 359 84.62 -25.22 -20.69
C THR A 359 86.01 -24.71 -21.09
N ILE A 360 86.18 -23.40 -21.29
CA ILE A 360 87.49 -22.80 -21.58
C ILE A 360 88.44 -22.88 -20.35
N SER A 361 87.93 -22.71 -19.12
CA SER A 361 88.79 -22.72 -17.92
C SER A 361 89.22 -24.10 -17.44
N THR A 362 88.57 -25.18 -17.87
CA THR A 362 88.87 -26.57 -17.43
C THR A 362 89.64 -27.39 -18.46
N ALA A 363 89.85 -26.86 -19.67
CA ALA A 363 90.60 -27.53 -20.72
C ALA A 363 92.03 -27.91 -20.28
N TRP A 364 92.48 -29.11 -20.66
CA TRP A 364 93.84 -29.57 -20.40
C TRP A 364 94.77 -29.00 -21.45
N THR A 365 95.81 -28.30 -21.00
CA THR A 365 96.82 -27.77 -21.92
C THR A 365 97.75 -28.90 -22.40
N PRO A 366 98.31 -28.82 -23.61
CA PRO A 366 99.25 -29.84 -24.12
C PRO A 366 100.44 -30.10 -23.18
N GLU A 367 100.95 -29.05 -22.51
CA GLU A 367 102.03 -29.17 -21.53
C GLU A 367 101.61 -29.99 -20.29
N GLU A 368 100.41 -29.76 -19.74
CA GLU A 368 99.88 -30.52 -18.60
C GLU A 368 99.68 -32.00 -18.96
N ILE A 369 99.32 -32.30 -20.20
CA ILE A 369 99.15 -33.68 -20.71
C ILE A 369 100.50 -34.39 -20.76
N GLU A 370 101.56 -33.74 -21.24
CA GLU A 370 102.90 -34.31 -21.24
C GLU A 370 103.41 -34.58 -19.82
N LEU A 371 103.19 -33.64 -18.90
CA LEU A 371 103.53 -33.82 -17.49
C LEU A 371 102.75 -34.99 -16.86
N LEU A 372 101.48 -35.16 -17.20
CA LEU A 372 100.67 -36.31 -16.79
C LEU A 372 101.23 -37.64 -17.32
N VAL A 373 101.59 -37.70 -18.60
CA VAL A 373 102.20 -38.90 -19.21
C VAL A 373 103.54 -39.22 -18.54
N LYS A 374 104.34 -38.20 -18.24
CA LYS A 374 105.64 -38.36 -17.57
C LYS A 374 105.47 -38.86 -16.13
N ALA A 375 104.57 -38.23 -15.36
CA ALA A 375 104.25 -38.60 -13.98
C ALA A 375 103.72 -40.05 -13.87
N THR A 376 102.87 -40.46 -14.81
CA THR A 376 102.29 -41.82 -14.82
C THR A 376 103.29 -42.92 -15.15
N ARG A 377 104.36 -42.61 -15.90
CA ARG A 377 105.50 -43.50 -16.15
C ARG A 377 106.48 -43.57 -14.99
N LEU A 378 106.73 -42.43 -14.34
CA LEU A 378 107.61 -42.32 -13.16
C LEU A 378 107.04 -43.05 -11.94
N MET A 379 105.71 -43.17 -11.85
CA MET A 379 105.01 -43.78 -10.72
C MET A 379 104.29 -45.09 -11.14
N PRO A 380 104.92 -46.26 -10.95
CA PRO A 380 104.35 -47.56 -11.31
C PRO A 380 103.06 -47.91 -10.55
N PRO A 381 102.19 -48.76 -11.11
CA PRO A 381 100.96 -49.20 -10.44
C PRO A 381 101.28 -50.05 -9.21
N GLY A 382 100.72 -49.71 -8.03
CA GLY A 382 100.88 -50.52 -6.83
C GLY A 382 100.47 -49.87 -5.50
N THR A 383 100.37 -48.53 -5.45
CA THR A 383 100.00 -47.80 -4.23
C THR A 383 98.71 -46.99 -4.38
N SER A 384 97.90 -46.94 -3.31
CA SER A 384 96.65 -46.18 -3.26
C SER A 384 96.86 -44.66 -3.41
N GLU A 385 98.07 -44.17 -3.17
CA GLU A 385 98.44 -42.75 -3.28
C GLU A 385 98.94 -42.34 -4.67
N ARG A 386 99.01 -43.27 -5.63
CA ARG A 386 99.55 -43.03 -6.98
C ARG A 386 98.97 -41.78 -7.64
N TRP A 387 97.66 -41.63 -7.64
CA TRP A 387 97.01 -40.52 -8.35
C TRP A 387 97.16 -39.17 -7.66
N LYS A 388 97.36 -39.18 -6.33
CA LYS A 388 97.72 -38.00 -5.55
C LYS A 388 99.13 -37.53 -5.88
N GLN A 389 100.07 -38.46 -5.94
CA GLN A 389 101.46 -38.17 -6.34
C GLN A 389 101.54 -37.68 -7.79
N VAL A 390 100.72 -38.24 -8.70
CA VAL A 390 100.61 -37.79 -10.08
C VAL A 390 100.02 -36.38 -10.18
N SER A 391 98.94 -36.06 -9.44
CA SER A 391 98.38 -34.70 -9.43
C SER A 391 99.36 -33.69 -8.85
N ASP A 392 100.06 -34.05 -7.77
CA ASP A 392 101.03 -33.19 -7.12
C ASP A 392 102.22 -32.94 -8.04
N TYR A 393 102.72 -33.95 -8.74
CA TYR A 393 103.78 -33.81 -9.75
C TYR A 393 103.41 -32.85 -10.89
N ILE A 394 102.18 -32.93 -11.40
CA ILE A 394 101.71 -32.01 -12.45
C ILE A 394 101.64 -30.58 -11.91
N ASN A 395 101.15 -30.40 -10.68
CA ASN A 395 101.05 -29.08 -10.05
C ASN A 395 102.41 -28.47 -9.68
N THR A 396 103.41 -29.28 -9.34
CA THR A 396 104.77 -28.79 -9.02
C THR A 396 105.56 -28.42 -10.28
N HIS A 397 105.36 -29.15 -11.38
CA HIS A 397 106.14 -28.98 -12.61
C HIS A 397 105.48 -28.13 -13.70
N LYS A 398 104.21 -27.77 -13.56
CA LYS A 398 103.57 -26.82 -14.50
C LYS A 398 104.01 -25.38 -14.25
N LYS A 399 104.05 -24.59 -15.32
CA LYS A 399 104.48 -23.18 -15.27
C LYS A 399 103.43 -22.28 -14.62
N ASP A 400 102.16 -22.50 -14.95
CA ASP A 400 101.05 -21.73 -14.39
C ASP A 400 100.53 -22.39 -13.09
N LYS A 401 100.78 -21.74 -11.96
CA LYS A 401 100.37 -22.20 -10.63
C LYS A 401 99.00 -21.64 -10.21
N SER A 402 98.32 -20.87 -11.07
CA SER A 402 97.06 -20.18 -10.73
C SER A 402 95.87 -21.12 -10.53
N PHE A 403 95.91 -22.31 -11.13
CA PHE A 403 94.87 -23.33 -10.98
C PHE A 403 95.53 -24.62 -10.47
N VAL A 404 94.93 -25.34 -9.53
CA VAL A 404 95.51 -26.58 -8.96
C VAL A 404 94.68 -27.77 -9.45
N ARG A 405 95.32 -28.72 -10.14
CA ARG A 405 94.65 -29.94 -10.62
C ARG A 405 94.51 -30.90 -9.44
N THR A 406 93.28 -31.28 -9.11
CA THR A 406 93.04 -32.24 -8.03
C THR A 406 93.15 -33.68 -8.54
N THR A 407 93.24 -34.63 -7.61
CA THR A 407 93.19 -36.08 -7.92
C THR A 407 91.95 -36.45 -8.73
N LYS A 408 90.81 -35.80 -8.44
CA LYS A 408 89.55 -36.00 -9.17
C LYS A 408 89.66 -35.51 -10.62
N ASP A 409 90.36 -34.41 -10.89
CA ASP A 409 90.53 -33.88 -12.24
C ASP A 409 91.41 -34.79 -13.11
N VAL A 410 92.51 -35.29 -12.53
CA VAL A 410 93.41 -36.26 -13.19
C VAL A 410 92.65 -37.55 -13.52
N LEU A 411 91.92 -38.10 -12.54
CA LEU A 411 91.11 -39.30 -12.73
C LEU A 411 90.00 -39.09 -13.75
N LYS A 412 89.33 -37.93 -13.73
CA LYS A 412 88.29 -37.56 -14.71
C LYS A 412 88.88 -37.51 -16.12
N TYR A 413 90.01 -36.83 -16.32
CA TYR A 413 90.67 -36.73 -17.62
C TYR A 413 91.11 -38.10 -18.17
N ILE A 414 91.69 -38.95 -17.32
CA ILE A 414 92.09 -40.31 -17.73
C ILE A 414 90.86 -41.16 -18.04
N LYS A 415 89.79 -41.08 -17.24
CA LYS A 415 88.54 -41.82 -17.49
C LYS A 415 87.86 -41.37 -18.78
N GLU A 416 87.84 -40.07 -19.04
CA GLU A 416 87.26 -39.45 -20.23
C GLU A 416 88.08 -39.75 -21.50
N LYS A 417 89.41 -39.75 -21.43
CA LYS A 417 90.30 -40.12 -22.54
C LYS A 417 90.46 -41.64 -22.74
N SER A 418 90.22 -42.44 -21.71
CA SER A 418 90.08 -43.91 -21.82
C SER A 418 88.74 -44.29 -22.48
N SER A 419 87.75 -43.39 -22.44
CA SER A 419 86.41 -43.60 -22.97
C SER A 419 86.20 -42.85 -24.29
N GLN A 420 86.88 -43.28 -25.36
CA GLN A 420 86.42 -43.06 -26.74
C GLN A 420 86.56 -44.37 -27.56
N PRO A 421 85.68 -44.62 -28.55
CA PRO A 421 84.83 -45.81 -28.53
C PRO A 421 85.21 -46.89 -29.57
N THR A 422 85.22 -48.16 -29.16
CA THR A 422 85.02 -49.28 -30.09
C THR A 422 83.53 -49.55 -30.24
N GLN A 423 83.06 -49.48 -31.48
CA GLN A 423 81.71 -49.76 -31.95
C GLN A 423 81.22 -51.14 -31.51
N LYS A 424 79.96 -51.24 -31.05
CA LYS A 424 78.88 -52.01 -31.73
C LYS A 424 77.62 -52.13 -30.87
N ALA A 425 76.51 -51.93 -31.58
CA ALA A 425 75.26 -52.70 -31.59
C ALA A 425 74.43 -52.87 -30.28
N GLN A 426 73.13 -52.62 -30.47
CA GLN A 426 71.99 -53.03 -29.64
C GLN A 426 72.10 -54.51 -29.19
N PRO A 427 71.50 -54.88 -28.05
CA PRO A 427 70.14 -55.45 -28.15
C PRO A 427 69.21 -55.16 -26.95
N LYS A 428 67.93 -55.46 -27.21
CA LYS A 428 66.77 -55.52 -26.31
C LYS A 428 66.96 -56.51 -25.15
N ALA A 429 66.30 -56.26 -24.02
CA ALA A 429 65.60 -57.28 -23.23
C ALA A 429 64.59 -56.64 -22.25
N ASN A 430 63.50 -57.37 -22.02
CA ASN A 430 62.50 -57.20 -20.95
C ASN A 430 63.13 -57.10 -19.55
N GLU A 431 62.47 -56.43 -18.60
CA GLU A 431 61.57 -57.04 -17.60
C GLU A 431 61.03 -55.99 -16.62
N ASN A 432 59.72 -56.13 -16.37
CA ASN A 432 58.91 -55.92 -15.18
C ASN A 432 59.39 -55.12 -13.94
N GLU A 433 58.36 -54.46 -13.39
CA GLU A 433 58.04 -54.16 -11.98
C GLU A 433 58.55 -52.87 -11.28
N ALA A 434 57.71 -51.82 -11.45
CA ALA A 434 56.99 -51.02 -10.42
C ALA A 434 57.78 -50.16 -9.39
N PRO A 435 57.16 -49.16 -8.71
CA PRO A 435 55.86 -48.47 -8.93
C PRO A 435 55.99 -46.92 -8.94
N ILE A 436 54.89 -46.20 -9.21
CA ILE A 436 54.30 -45.14 -8.35
C ILE A 436 53.31 -44.27 -9.14
N ASN A 437 52.06 -44.33 -8.67
CA ASN A 437 50.86 -43.50 -8.84
C ASN A 437 50.98 -42.11 -9.50
N ASN A 438 50.04 -41.82 -10.41
CA ASN A 438 48.90 -40.93 -10.13
C ASN A 438 47.96 -40.85 -11.35
N ASP A 439 46.91 -41.66 -11.34
CA ASP A 439 45.81 -41.54 -12.30
C ASP A 439 44.72 -40.60 -11.78
N ALA A 440 44.39 -39.62 -12.62
CA ALA A 440 43.27 -38.72 -12.47
C ALA A 440 41.95 -39.50 -12.57
N LYS A 441 41.17 -39.45 -11.50
CA LYS A 441 39.84 -40.05 -11.42
C LYS A 441 38.84 -39.18 -12.20
N VAL A 442 38.39 -39.68 -13.34
CA VAL A 442 37.11 -39.28 -13.96
C VAL A 442 36.02 -40.00 -13.17
N GLU A 443 35.28 -39.29 -12.31
CA GLU A 443 34.07 -39.84 -11.67
C GLU A 443 32.89 -39.73 -12.63
N VAL A 444 32.47 -40.88 -13.15
CA VAL A 444 31.25 -41.08 -13.91
C VAL A 444 30.10 -41.26 -12.92
N ASP A 445 29.22 -40.25 -12.84
CA ASP A 445 28.06 -40.20 -11.95
C ASP A 445 26.86 -40.92 -12.60
N GLU A 446 26.84 -42.25 -12.53
CA GLU A 446 25.74 -43.09 -13.02
C GLU A 446 24.66 -43.31 -11.94
N TRP A 447 23.42 -42.96 -12.26
CA TRP A 447 22.23 -43.23 -11.44
C TRP A 447 21.77 -44.67 -11.65
N THR A 448 21.72 -45.47 -10.60
CA THR A 448 21.17 -46.82 -10.65
C THR A 448 19.64 -46.81 -10.79
N LYS A 449 19.06 -47.93 -11.23
CA LYS A 449 17.60 -48.07 -11.38
C LYS A 449 16.86 -47.96 -10.04
N GLU A 450 17.49 -48.39 -8.96
CA GLU A 450 16.94 -48.35 -7.60
C GLU A 450 16.90 -46.91 -7.07
N GLU A 451 17.98 -46.15 -7.24
CA GLU A 451 18.06 -44.72 -6.88
C GLU A 451 17.07 -43.88 -7.68
N GLN A 452 16.92 -44.17 -8.97
CA GLN A 452 15.95 -43.50 -9.83
C GLN A 452 14.51 -43.76 -9.35
N LYS A 453 14.19 -45.00 -8.95
CA LYS A 453 12.87 -45.36 -8.40
C LYS A 453 12.62 -44.69 -7.05
N ALA A 454 13.64 -44.59 -6.19
CA ALA A 454 13.57 -43.87 -4.92
C ALA A 454 13.30 -42.37 -5.13
N LEU A 455 13.99 -41.73 -6.08
CA LEU A 455 13.79 -40.33 -6.43
C LEU A 455 12.37 -40.07 -6.97
N GLU A 456 11.86 -40.91 -7.85
CA GLU A 456 10.50 -40.79 -8.40
C GLU A 456 9.42 -40.98 -7.33
N THR A 457 9.63 -41.91 -6.40
CA THR A 457 8.73 -42.13 -5.26
C THR A 457 8.73 -40.92 -4.34
N ALA A 458 9.92 -40.42 -3.97
CA ALA A 458 10.07 -39.23 -3.13
C ALA A 458 9.46 -37.97 -3.78
N LEU A 459 9.60 -37.80 -5.11
CA LEU A 459 9.01 -36.68 -5.84
C LEU A 459 7.47 -36.70 -5.87
N ARG A 460 6.85 -37.88 -5.75
CA ARG A 460 5.39 -38.04 -5.62
C ARG A 460 4.91 -37.80 -4.20
N THR A 461 5.69 -38.22 -3.21
CA THR A 461 5.35 -38.06 -1.79
C THR A 461 5.47 -36.61 -1.33
N TYR A 462 6.51 -35.90 -1.75
CA TYR A 462 6.76 -34.52 -1.32
C TYR A 462 6.30 -33.49 -2.37
N SER A 463 5.32 -32.68 -1.99
CA SER A 463 4.70 -31.65 -2.82
C SER A 463 5.64 -30.48 -3.12
N ALA A 464 5.41 -29.78 -4.24
CA ALA A 464 6.19 -28.63 -4.67
C ALA A 464 6.02 -27.37 -3.78
N LYS A 465 5.05 -27.37 -2.86
CA LYS A 465 4.76 -26.25 -1.94
C LYS A 465 5.52 -26.31 -0.61
N GLU A 466 6.31 -27.35 -0.37
CA GLU A 466 7.11 -27.47 0.85
C GLU A 466 8.47 -26.79 0.69
N ASP A 467 8.86 -25.93 1.64
CA ASP A 467 10.12 -25.18 1.59
C ASP A 467 11.36 -26.09 1.74
N ASP A 468 11.26 -27.19 2.51
CA ASP A 468 12.35 -28.17 2.73
C ASP A 468 12.24 -29.44 1.84
N ARG A 469 11.47 -29.35 0.75
CA ARG A 469 11.16 -30.50 -0.12
C ARG A 469 12.40 -31.28 -0.55
N TRP A 470 13.45 -30.57 -0.96
CA TRP A 470 14.64 -31.20 -1.53
C TRP A 470 15.52 -31.88 -0.49
N ASP A 471 15.47 -31.44 0.76
CA ASP A 471 16.19 -32.08 1.87
C ASP A 471 15.52 -33.41 2.24
N LYS A 472 14.18 -33.43 2.27
CA LYS A 472 13.40 -34.66 2.47
C LYS A 472 13.54 -35.66 1.33
N ILE A 473 13.61 -35.17 0.08
CA ILE A 473 13.87 -36.02 -1.10
C ILE A 473 15.27 -36.64 -1.03
N ALA A 474 16.30 -35.85 -0.69
CA ALA A 474 17.66 -36.37 -0.55
C ALA A 474 17.74 -37.42 0.57
N ALA A 475 17.09 -37.19 1.71
CA ALA A 475 17.01 -38.15 2.81
C ALA A 475 16.30 -39.46 2.41
N ALA A 476 15.24 -39.38 1.58
CA ALA A 476 14.51 -40.55 1.09
C ALA A 476 15.27 -41.35 0.01
N VAL A 477 16.17 -40.70 -0.75
CA VAL A 477 17.05 -41.38 -1.72
C VAL A 477 18.27 -41.99 -1.01
N GLY A 478 18.77 -41.35 0.05
CA GLY A 478 19.80 -41.87 0.95
C GLY A 478 21.23 -41.93 0.39
N THR A 479 21.39 -42.19 -0.91
CA THR A 479 22.71 -42.35 -1.57
C THR A 479 23.18 -41.11 -2.32
N LYS A 480 22.29 -40.14 -2.58
CA LYS A 480 22.56 -38.94 -3.37
C LYS A 480 22.20 -37.67 -2.60
N ASN A 481 22.99 -36.61 -2.79
CA ASN A 481 22.79 -35.35 -2.08
C ASN A 481 21.71 -34.47 -2.73
N LYS A 482 21.31 -33.41 -2.03
CA LYS A 482 20.31 -32.42 -2.50
C LYS A 482 20.61 -31.90 -3.90
N LYS A 483 21.87 -31.60 -4.20
CA LYS A 483 22.29 -31.01 -5.49
C LYS A 483 22.15 -32.01 -6.64
N GLU A 484 22.50 -33.27 -6.42
CA GLU A 484 22.38 -34.35 -7.39
C GLU A 484 20.91 -34.67 -7.71
N CYS A 485 20.05 -34.75 -6.69
CA CYS A 485 18.62 -34.97 -6.86
C CYS A 485 17.95 -33.84 -7.68
N VAL A 486 18.31 -32.58 -7.42
CA VAL A 486 17.82 -31.42 -8.18
C VAL A 486 18.33 -31.45 -9.63
N LYS A 487 19.62 -31.76 -9.84
CA LYS A 487 20.22 -31.87 -11.18
C LYS A 487 19.53 -32.94 -12.00
N ARG A 488 19.31 -34.12 -11.41
CA ARG A 488 18.62 -35.24 -12.06
C ARG A 488 17.17 -34.92 -12.40
N TYR A 489 16.45 -34.24 -11.51
CA TYR A 489 15.08 -33.77 -11.78
C TYR A 489 15.01 -32.80 -12.97
N LYS A 490 15.93 -31.83 -13.06
CA LYS A 490 16.00 -30.88 -14.19
C LYS A 490 16.25 -31.60 -15.52
N ASP A 491 17.11 -32.61 -15.52
CA ASP A 491 17.37 -33.43 -16.71
C ASP A 491 16.13 -34.22 -17.14
N LEU A 492 15.38 -34.82 -16.19
CA LEU A 492 14.14 -35.54 -16.48
C LEU A 492 13.05 -34.60 -17.03
N VAL A 493 12.89 -33.41 -16.44
CA VAL A 493 11.95 -32.39 -16.95
C VAL A 493 12.33 -31.96 -18.35
N SER A 494 13.62 -31.77 -18.64
CA SER A 494 14.11 -31.42 -19.98
C SER A 494 13.83 -32.52 -21.00
N ARG A 495 14.04 -33.79 -20.63
CA ARG A 495 13.72 -34.96 -21.48
C ARG A 495 12.22 -35.10 -21.74
N ILE A 496 11.37 -34.84 -20.75
CA ILE A 496 9.90 -34.87 -20.91
C ILE A 496 9.43 -33.73 -21.82
N LYS A 497 10.00 -32.52 -21.66
CA LYS A 497 9.70 -31.39 -22.54
C LYS A 497 10.14 -31.66 -23.98
N ALA A 498 11.33 -32.23 -24.18
CA ALA A 498 11.81 -32.62 -25.50
C ALA A 498 10.89 -33.65 -26.16
N LYS A 499 10.44 -34.67 -25.42
CA LYS A 499 9.48 -35.69 -25.91
C LYS A 499 8.05 -35.17 -26.15
N LYS A 500 7.67 -34.02 -25.61
CA LYS A 500 6.37 -33.36 -25.87
C LYS A 500 6.44 -32.35 -27.02
N ALA A 501 7.64 -31.98 -27.44
CA ALA A 501 7.88 -31.04 -28.54
C ALA A 501 8.14 -31.75 -29.88
N THR A 502 8.32 -33.07 -29.84
CA THR A 502 8.20 -34.00 -30.98
C THR A 502 6.81 -34.61 -30.94
#